data_AF-A0A669QZK4-F1
#
_entry.id   AF-A0A669QZK4-F1
#
_cell.length_a   1.000
_cell.length_b   1.000
_cell.length_c   1.000
_cell.angle_alpha   90.00
_cell.angle_beta   90.00
_cell.angle_gamma   90.00
#
_symmetry.space_group_name_H-M   'P 1'
#
loop_
_entity.id
_entity.type
_entity.pdbx_description
1 polymer ?
#
loop_
_entity_poly.entity_id
_entity_poly.type
_entity_poly.pdbx_seq_one_letter_code
_entity_poly.pdbx_strand_id
1 'polypeptide(L)'
;MAAVTMWCLRLGRAPWASGPVRLYRAAPLRLRFGPPPLTDPENQREAAKHFGRLGAASGVAVERLWPSPERLREMEEEEREWCPSLQEMEAALERKEREERRLREEREQLVARSLAAMPARIAAWRLEKEQMRERSRQDAARRQRLLAEAAERLGTPARPGDPRVQALMQDLERERRRQEKKQRRQQHEEATRSALAAAEAAAASQPPPGVPENPQ
;
A
#
# COMPACT_ATOMS: atom_id res chain seq x y z
N MET A 1 -35.03 -114.80 -61.68
CA MET A 1 -35.99 -113.74 -62.05
C MET A 1 -35.57 -112.44 -61.39
N ALA A 2 -35.59 -111.34 -62.16
CA ALA A 2 -35.42 -109.92 -61.79
C ALA A 2 -34.11 -109.54 -61.04
N ALA A 3 -33.10 -108.95 -61.67
CA ALA A 3 -33.01 -107.58 -62.21
C ALA A 3 -33.34 -106.50 -61.18
N VAL A 4 -32.34 -105.71 -60.76
CA VAL A 4 -32.37 -104.23 -60.76
C VAL A 4 -30.93 -103.74 -60.69
N THR A 5 -30.57 -102.92 -61.68
CA THR A 5 -29.30 -102.26 -61.89
C THR A 5 -29.08 -101.09 -60.93
N MET A 6 -27.81 -100.92 -60.57
CA MET A 6 -27.22 -99.76 -59.89
C MET A 6 -27.68 -98.42 -60.46
N TRP A 7 -28.08 -97.51 -59.57
CA TRP A 7 -27.75 -96.09 -59.71
C TRP A 7 -27.66 -95.45 -58.33
N CYS A 8 -26.44 -95.11 -57.89
CA CYS A 8 -26.21 -94.23 -56.74
C CYS A 8 -25.61 -92.93 -57.24
N LEU A 9 -26.23 -91.85 -56.77
CA LEU A 9 -26.04 -90.48 -57.19
C LEU A 9 -24.61 -89.97 -56.91
N ARG A 10 -24.15 -89.10 -57.80
CA ARG A 10 -23.05 -88.15 -57.58
C ARG A 10 -23.31 -87.29 -56.35
N LEU A 11 -22.36 -87.24 -55.42
CA LEU A 11 -22.11 -86.08 -54.58
C LEU A 11 -20.61 -85.74 -54.62
N GLY A 12 -20.34 -84.46 -54.83
CA GLY A 12 -19.08 -83.93 -55.32
C GLY A 12 -17.87 -84.13 -54.42
N ARG A 13 -16.74 -84.38 -55.06
CA ARG A 13 -15.42 -84.32 -54.45
C ARG A 13 -14.94 -82.86 -54.53
N ALA A 14 -15.17 -82.08 -53.47
CA ALA A 14 -14.47 -80.81 -53.28
C ALA A 14 -13.07 -81.14 -52.72
N PRO A 15 -11.97 -80.85 -53.44
CA PRO A 15 -10.65 -80.89 -52.84
C PRO A 15 -10.51 -79.66 -51.93
N TRP A 16 -10.83 -79.82 -50.65
CA TRP A 16 -10.33 -78.91 -49.64
C TRP A 16 -8.80 -78.96 -49.72
N ALA A 17 -8.21 -77.77 -49.78
CA ALA A 17 -6.85 -77.55 -50.20
C ALA A 17 -5.83 -78.21 -49.26
N SER A 18 -5.22 -79.31 -49.70
CA SER A 18 -3.90 -79.74 -49.23
C SER A 18 -2.84 -78.81 -49.82
N GLY A 19 -2.78 -77.57 -49.33
CA GLY A 19 -1.66 -76.67 -49.58
C GLY A 19 -0.40 -77.14 -48.83
N PRO A 20 0.81 -76.77 -49.28
CA PRO A 20 2.05 -77.23 -48.67
C PRO A 20 2.21 -76.68 -47.24
N VAL A 21 2.47 -77.56 -46.27
CA VAL A 21 2.84 -77.20 -44.89
C VAL A 21 4.19 -76.50 -44.96
N ARG A 22 4.19 -75.17 -44.89
CA ARG A 22 5.44 -74.40 -44.79
C ARG A 22 6.01 -74.62 -43.40
N LEU A 23 7.19 -75.24 -43.31
CA LEU A 23 8.02 -75.20 -42.11
C LEU A 23 8.49 -73.74 -41.92
N TYR A 24 7.66 -72.91 -41.28
CA TYR A 24 8.05 -71.55 -40.94
C TYR A 24 9.05 -71.61 -39.78
N ARG A 25 10.35 -71.48 -40.09
CA ARG A 25 11.33 -71.11 -39.07
C ARG A 25 11.05 -69.67 -38.68
N ALA A 26 10.61 -69.44 -37.45
CA ALA A 26 10.39 -68.09 -36.94
C ALA A 26 11.68 -67.28 -37.09
N ALA A 27 11.54 -66.01 -37.50
CA ALA A 27 12.67 -65.09 -37.52
C ALA A 27 13.31 -65.04 -36.12
N PRO A 28 14.64 -64.92 -36.02
CA PRO A 28 15.29 -64.86 -34.73
C PRO A 28 14.71 -63.71 -33.90
N LEU A 29 14.56 -63.95 -32.59
CA LEU A 29 14.08 -62.95 -31.66
C LEU A 29 15.00 -61.72 -31.72
N ARG A 30 14.41 -60.54 -31.87
CA ARG A 30 15.15 -59.27 -31.83
C ARG A 30 15.58 -59.00 -30.39
N LEU A 31 16.72 -59.56 -30.00
CA LEU A 31 17.34 -59.26 -28.72
C LEU A 31 17.78 -57.80 -28.72
N ARG A 32 17.62 -57.13 -27.57
CA ARG A 32 18.21 -55.81 -27.38
C ARG A 32 19.72 -55.99 -27.28
N PHE A 33 20.44 -55.52 -28.30
CA PHE A 33 21.88 -55.38 -28.19
C PHE A 33 22.20 -54.45 -27.00
N GLY A 34 23.33 -54.70 -26.36
CA GLY A 34 23.84 -53.83 -25.30
C GLY A 34 23.94 -52.37 -25.78
N PRO A 35 24.12 -51.41 -24.85
CA PRO A 35 24.23 -50.01 -25.24
C PRO A 35 25.34 -49.85 -26.29
N PRO A 36 25.13 -48.97 -27.29
CA PRO A 36 26.10 -48.77 -28.37
C PRO A 36 27.47 -48.36 -27.81
N PRO A 37 28.57 -48.58 -28.54
CA PRO A 37 29.86 -48.04 -28.13
C PRO A 37 29.79 -46.49 -28.02
N LEU A 38 30.63 -45.89 -27.17
CA LEU A 38 30.72 -44.43 -27.06
C LEU A 38 31.03 -43.84 -28.44
N THR A 39 30.22 -42.89 -28.87
CA THR A 39 30.42 -42.15 -30.12
C THR A 39 31.53 -41.13 -29.98
N ASP A 40 31.54 -40.38 -28.87
CA ASP A 40 32.56 -39.40 -28.55
C ASP A 40 33.30 -39.79 -27.27
N PRO A 41 34.61 -40.06 -27.34
CA PRO A 41 35.40 -40.42 -26.18
C PRO A 41 35.66 -39.24 -25.27
N GLU A 42 35.22 -38.00 -25.54
CA GLU A 42 35.43 -36.82 -24.70
C GLU A 42 34.17 -36.39 -23.91
N ASN A 43 32.98 -36.84 -24.31
CA ASN A 43 31.72 -36.52 -23.64
C ASN A 43 31.59 -37.22 -22.27
N GLN A 44 31.88 -36.48 -21.18
CA GLN A 44 31.76 -36.97 -19.79
C GLN A 44 30.35 -37.50 -19.46
N ARG A 45 29.32 -36.82 -19.97
CA ARG A 45 27.91 -37.19 -19.74
C ARG A 45 27.54 -38.54 -20.37
N GLU A 46 28.10 -38.85 -21.54
CA GLU A 46 27.87 -40.12 -22.22
C GLU A 46 28.66 -41.22 -21.53
N ALA A 47 29.93 -40.96 -21.20
CA ALA A 47 30.76 -41.86 -20.40
C ALA A 47 30.09 -42.26 -19.07
N ALA A 48 29.50 -41.30 -18.35
CA ALA A 48 28.75 -41.56 -17.11
C ALA A 48 27.49 -42.42 -17.34
N LYS A 49 26.74 -42.20 -18.42
CA LYS A 49 25.56 -43.01 -18.78
C LYS A 49 25.95 -44.45 -19.13
N HIS A 50 27.06 -44.65 -19.83
CA HIS A 50 27.57 -45.97 -20.18
C HIS A 50 28.10 -46.71 -18.96
N PHE A 51 28.87 -46.03 -18.11
CA PHE A 51 29.33 -46.58 -16.84
C PHE A 51 28.17 -46.93 -15.90
N GLY A 52 27.13 -46.11 -15.81
CA GLY A 52 25.94 -46.42 -15.01
C GLY A 52 25.14 -47.63 -15.51
N ARG A 53 25.23 -47.98 -16.82
CA ARG A 53 24.53 -49.12 -17.41
C ARG A 53 25.32 -50.43 -17.36
N LEU A 54 26.63 -50.36 -17.61
CA LEU A 54 27.49 -51.53 -17.74
C LEU A 54 28.46 -51.70 -16.56
N GLY A 55 28.52 -50.74 -15.65
CA GLY A 55 29.48 -50.71 -14.56
C GLY A 55 30.92 -50.66 -15.06
N ALA A 56 31.82 -51.34 -14.33
CA ALA A 56 33.24 -51.44 -14.68
C ALA A 56 33.49 -52.12 -16.03
N ALA A 57 32.55 -52.93 -16.54
CA ALA A 57 32.67 -53.56 -17.85
C ALA A 57 32.62 -52.56 -19.03
N SER A 58 32.23 -51.31 -18.77
CA SER A 58 32.29 -50.23 -19.76
C SER A 58 33.72 -49.76 -20.08
N GLY A 59 34.71 -50.08 -19.25
CA GLY A 59 36.10 -49.63 -19.41
C GLY A 59 36.31 -48.12 -19.24
N VAL A 60 35.29 -47.38 -18.79
CA VAL A 60 35.40 -45.94 -18.50
C VAL A 60 36.18 -45.74 -17.20
N ALA A 61 37.21 -44.89 -17.24
CA ALA A 61 37.98 -44.51 -16.06
C ALA A 61 37.07 -43.76 -15.05
N VAL A 62 37.06 -44.22 -13.80
CA VAL A 62 36.18 -43.68 -12.73
C VAL A 62 36.52 -42.22 -12.41
N GLU A 63 37.79 -41.85 -12.44
CA GLU A 63 38.27 -40.50 -12.16
C GLU A 63 37.65 -39.46 -13.08
N ARG A 64 37.38 -39.85 -14.33
CA ARG A 64 36.77 -38.99 -15.34
C ARG A 64 35.28 -38.71 -15.08
N LEU A 65 34.61 -39.50 -14.25
CA LEU A 65 33.20 -39.29 -13.92
C LEU A 65 33.01 -38.10 -12.98
N TRP A 66 34.05 -37.75 -12.22
CA TRP A 66 34.05 -36.60 -11.33
C TRP A 66 34.34 -35.30 -12.11
N PRO A 67 33.79 -34.16 -11.68
CA PRO A 67 34.10 -32.86 -12.27
C PRO A 67 35.61 -32.60 -12.30
N SER A 68 36.08 -31.88 -13.33
CA SER A 68 37.43 -31.33 -13.31
C SER A 68 37.59 -30.34 -12.15
N PRO A 69 38.81 -30.11 -11.64
CA PRO A 69 39.02 -29.16 -10.54
C PRO A 69 38.58 -27.74 -10.87
N GLU A 70 38.63 -27.34 -12.14
CA GLU A 70 38.11 -26.05 -12.62
C GLU A 70 36.58 -26.02 -12.52
N ARG A 71 35.92 -27.07 -13.02
CA ARG A 71 34.45 -27.18 -12.96
C ARG A 71 33.93 -27.25 -11.53
N LEU A 72 34.68 -27.88 -10.63
CA LEU A 72 34.35 -27.93 -9.20
C LEU A 72 34.37 -26.53 -8.58
N ARG A 73 35.38 -25.71 -8.91
CA ARG A 73 35.45 -24.32 -8.41
C ARG A 73 34.29 -23.47 -8.92
N GLU A 74 33.94 -23.58 -10.20
CA GLU A 74 32.77 -22.90 -10.76
C GLU A 74 31.49 -23.30 -10.00
N MET A 75 31.31 -24.59 -9.72
CA MET A 75 30.15 -25.07 -8.95
C MET A 75 30.17 -24.56 -7.51
N GLU A 76 31.32 -24.54 -6.84
CA GLU A 76 31.45 -23.98 -5.49
C GLU A 76 31.17 -22.47 -5.45
N GLU A 77 31.58 -21.72 -6.48
CA GLU A 77 31.31 -20.29 -6.61
C GLU A 77 29.82 -20.03 -6.84
N GLU A 78 29.18 -20.79 -7.73
CA GLU A 78 27.73 -20.76 -7.95
C GLU A 78 26.96 -21.10 -6.66
N GLU A 79 27.37 -22.14 -5.94
CA GLU A 79 26.75 -22.51 -4.66
C GLU A 79 26.91 -21.41 -3.62
N ARG A 80 28.07 -20.77 -3.51
CA ARG A 80 28.27 -19.66 -2.56
C ARG A 80 27.45 -18.43 -2.90
N GLU A 81 27.25 -18.14 -4.19
CA GLU A 81 26.46 -16.99 -4.63
C GLU A 81 24.96 -17.21 -4.40
N TRP A 82 24.45 -18.39 -4.74
CA TRP A 82 23.01 -18.67 -4.73
C TRP A 82 22.52 -19.37 -3.47
N CYS A 83 23.38 -20.09 -2.77
CA CYS A 83 23.06 -20.85 -1.56
C CYS A 83 23.87 -20.32 -0.38
N PRO A 84 23.41 -19.23 0.27
CA PRO A 84 24.07 -18.72 1.48
C PRO A 84 24.07 -19.77 2.58
N SER A 85 24.97 -19.58 3.55
CA SER A 85 25.00 -20.44 4.73
C SER A 85 23.74 -20.26 5.59
N LEU A 86 23.39 -21.30 6.35
CA LEU A 86 22.25 -21.26 7.26
C LEU A 86 22.35 -20.09 8.26
N GLN A 87 23.56 -19.81 8.75
CA GLN A 87 23.83 -18.73 9.70
C GLN A 87 23.55 -17.34 9.10
N GLU A 88 23.90 -17.14 7.82
CA GLU A 88 23.60 -15.89 7.12
C GLU A 88 22.09 -15.72 6.91
N MET A 89 21.38 -16.81 6.61
CA MET A 89 19.92 -16.79 6.49
C MET A 89 19.24 -16.45 7.83
N GLU A 90 19.68 -17.08 8.93
CA GLU A 90 19.18 -16.78 10.27
C GLU A 90 19.42 -15.31 10.64
N ALA A 91 20.64 -14.81 10.42
CA ALA A 91 20.97 -13.41 10.68
C ALA A 91 20.14 -12.44 9.82
N ALA A 92 19.86 -12.78 8.57
CA ALA A 92 19.02 -11.97 7.69
C ALA A 92 17.55 -11.96 8.16
N LEU A 93 17.02 -13.10 8.61
CA LEU A 93 15.68 -13.19 9.18
C LEU A 93 15.56 -12.39 10.47
N GLU A 94 16.52 -12.53 11.39
CA GLU A 94 16.54 -11.75 12.62
C GLU A 94 16.57 -10.23 12.35
N ARG A 95 17.34 -9.78 11.36
CA ARG A 95 17.38 -8.36 10.96
C ARG A 95 16.00 -7.89 10.49
N LYS A 96 15.37 -8.65 9.60
CA LYS A 96 14.02 -8.35 9.08
C LYS A 96 12.99 -8.32 10.21
N GLU A 97 13.01 -9.29 11.11
CA GLU A 97 12.09 -9.34 12.25
C GLU A 97 12.28 -8.15 13.19
N ARG A 98 13.52 -7.74 13.45
CA ARG A 98 13.82 -6.55 14.30
C ARG A 98 13.31 -5.28 13.64
N GLU A 99 13.50 -5.13 12.33
CA GLU A 99 12.97 -3.98 11.58
C GLU A 99 11.44 -3.96 11.61
N GLU A 100 10.79 -5.08 11.32
CA GLU A 100 9.33 -5.17 11.39
C GLU A 100 8.78 -4.85 12.78
N ARG A 101 9.43 -5.34 13.84
CA ARG A 101 9.06 -5.03 15.23
C ARG A 101 9.17 -3.54 15.50
N ARG A 102 10.27 -2.90 15.10
CA ARG A 102 10.45 -1.44 15.25
C ARG A 102 9.37 -0.66 14.53
N LEU A 103 9.07 -1.00 13.27
CA LEU A 103 8.02 -0.33 12.50
C LEU A 103 6.63 -0.51 13.16
N ARG A 104 6.34 -1.69 13.71
CA ARG A 104 5.10 -1.94 14.45
C ARG A 104 5.03 -1.08 15.71
N GLU A 105 6.09 -1.05 16.51
CA GLU A 105 6.17 -0.26 17.73
C GLU A 105 6.03 1.25 17.44
N GLU A 106 6.70 1.77 16.41
CA GLU A 106 6.57 3.17 15.99
C GLU A 106 5.14 3.53 15.58
N ARG A 107 4.50 2.64 14.81
CA ARG A 107 3.09 2.80 14.41
C ARG A 107 2.18 2.79 15.62
N GLU A 108 2.36 1.84 16.54
CA GLU A 108 1.57 1.73 17.77
C GLU A 108 1.74 2.97 18.65
N GLN A 109 2.96 3.48 18.80
CA GLN A 109 3.23 4.72 19.53
C GLN A 109 2.53 5.93 18.89
N LEU A 110 2.55 6.04 17.56
CA LEU A 110 1.86 7.11 16.85
C LEU A 110 0.35 7.04 17.06
N VAL A 111 -0.22 5.82 16.97
CA VAL A 111 -1.64 5.59 17.22
C VAL A 111 -1.99 5.93 18.67
N ALA A 112 -1.20 5.48 19.65
CA ALA A 112 -1.42 5.76 21.07
C ALA A 112 -1.37 7.28 21.36
N ARG A 113 -0.38 8.01 20.82
CA ARG A 113 -0.30 9.48 20.95
C ARG A 113 -1.51 10.17 20.32
N SER A 114 -1.92 9.71 19.15
CA SER A 114 -3.07 10.27 18.43
C SER A 114 -4.39 10.01 19.17
N LEU A 115 -4.57 8.81 19.72
CA LEU A 115 -5.72 8.44 20.53
C LEU A 115 -5.74 9.21 21.86
N ALA A 116 -4.59 9.43 22.50
CA ALA A 116 -4.50 10.25 23.71
C ALA A 116 -4.88 11.72 23.45
N ALA A 117 -4.51 12.28 22.30
CA ALA A 117 -4.86 13.65 21.91
C ALA A 117 -6.33 13.79 21.42
N MET A 118 -6.97 12.68 21.05
CA MET A 118 -8.29 12.68 20.41
C MET A 118 -9.42 13.26 21.29
N PRO A 119 -9.54 12.94 22.59
CA PRO A 119 -10.57 13.52 23.46
C PRO A 119 -10.50 15.06 23.54
N ALA A 120 -9.29 15.63 23.63
CA ALA A 120 -9.10 17.08 23.65
C ALA A 120 -9.54 17.72 22.32
N ARG A 121 -9.21 17.08 21.18
CA ARG A 121 -9.66 17.53 19.85
C ARG A 121 -11.18 17.47 19.70
N ILE A 122 -11.82 16.41 20.19
CA ILE A 122 -13.29 16.31 20.19
C ILE A 122 -13.92 17.43 21.03
N ALA A 123 -13.38 17.71 22.22
CA ALA A 123 -13.89 18.77 23.09
C ALA A 123 -13.77 20.15 22.41
N ALA A 124 -12.62 20.45 21.81
CA ALA A 124 -12.41 21.67 21.05
C ALA A 124 -13.39 21.80 19.87
N TRP A 125 -13.61 20.72 19.11
CA TRP A 125 -14.55 20.70 18.00
C TRP A 125 -16.01 20.92 18.46
N ARG A 126 -16.41 20.31 19.58
CA ARG A 126 -17.75 20.51 20.16
C ARG A 126 -17.94 21.97 20.57
N LEU A 127 -16.96 22.55 21.25
CA LEU A 127 -16.96 23.96 21.64
C LEU A 127 -17.09 24.87 20.40
N GLU A 128 -16.30 24.63 19.36
CA GLU A 128 -16.37 25.39 18.11
C GLU A 128 -17.75 25.29 17.47
N LYS A 129 -18.37 24.10 17.46
CA LYS A 129 -19.73 23.92 16.95
C LYS A 129 -20.77 24.70 17.75
N GLU A 130 -20.64 24.73 19.08
CA GLU A 130 -21.52 25.52 19.94
C GLU A 130 -21.33 27.01 19.69
N GLN A 131 -20.09 27.49 19.62
CA GLN A 131 -19.79 28.90 19.30
C GLN A 131 -20.35 29.30 17.93
N MET A 132 -20.23 28.43 16.92
CA MET A 132 -20.80 28.70 15.59
C MET A 132 -22.33 28.75 15.61
N ARG A 133 -22.98 27.89 16.40
CA ARG A 133 -24.43 27.94 16.61
C ARG A 133 -24.84 29.22 17.33
N GLU A 134 -24.09 29.63 18.35
CA GLU A 134 -24.37 30.83 19.11
C GLU A 134 -24.19 32.09 18.26
N ARG A 135 -23.10 32.19 17.50
CA ARG A 135 -22.90 33.27 16.51
C ARG A 135 -24.04 33.34 15.50
N SER A 136 -24.46 32.19 14.96
CA SER A 136 -25.62 32.13 14.05
C SER A 136 -26.91 32.62 14.71
N ARG A 137 -27.15 32.27 15.98
CA ARG A 137 -28.31 32.78 16.76
C ARG A 137 -28.20 34.28 17.00
N GLN A 138 -27.02 34.79 17.36
CA GLN A 138 -26.78 36.22 17.56
C GLN A 138 -26.96 37.00 16.26
N ASP A 139 -26.48 36.49 15.13
CA ASP A 139 -26.66 37.08 13.81
C ASP A 139 -28.12 37.07 13.38
N ALA A 140 -28.85 35.97 13.63
CA ALA A 140 -30.28 35.89 13.37
C ALA A 140 -31.06 36.91 14.22
N ALA A 141 -30.77 37.00 15.52
CA ALA A 141 -31.38 37.98 16.42
C ALA A 141 -31.03 39.42 16.00
N ARG A 142 -29.78 39.69 15.59
CA ARG A 142 -29.36 40.98 15.06
C ARG A 142 -30.13 41.35 13.79
N ARG A 143 -30.28 40.41 12.86
CA ARG A 143 -31.07 40.59 11.64
C ARG A 143 -32.54 40.87 11.96
N GLN A 144 -33.13 40.15 12.92
CA GLN A 144 -34.50 40.39 13.37
C GLN A 144 -34.67 41.80 13.96
N ARG A 145 -33.71 42.28 14.76
CA ARG A 145 -33.71 43.66 15.29
C ARG A 145 -33.67 44.70 14.17
N LEU A 146 -32.76 44.53 13.20
CA LEU A 146 -32.67 45.41 12.03
C LEU A 146 -33.93 45.40 11.17
N LEU A 147 -34.57 44.24 11.03
CA LEU A 147 -35.85 44.11 10.33
C LEU A 147 -36.97 44.85 11.06
N ALA A 148 -37.02 44.78 12.39
CA ALA A 148 -38.01 45.51 13.19
C ALA A 148 -37.83 47.03 13.07
N GLU A 149 -36.60 47.53 13.18
CA GLU A 149 -36.29 48.97 13.00
C GLU A 149 -36.63 49.45 11.59
N ALA A 150 -36.39 48.62 10.57
CA ALA A 150 -36.78 48.91 9.20
C ALA A 150 -38.31 48.95 9.03
N ALA A 151 -39.05 48.06 9.70
CA ALA A 151 -40.51 48.05 9.70
C ALA A 151 -41.09 49.33 10.34
N GLU A 152 -40.52 49.78 11.47
CA GLU A 152 -40.93 51.01 12.15
C GLU A 152 -40.74 52.24 11.25
N ARG A 153 -39.62 52.32 10.54
CA ARG A 153 -39.31 53.42 9.61
C ARG A 153 -40.20 53.44 8.37
N LEU A 154 -40.59 52.27 7.85
CA LEU A 154 -41.43 52.13 6.66
C LEU A 154 -42.93 52.17 6.97
N GLY A 155 -43.34 51.98 8.22
CA GLY A 155 -44.74 51.94 8.66
C GLY A 155 -45.55 50.76 8.09
N THR A 156 -44.90 49.81 7.40
CA THR A 156 -45.49 48.62 6.79
C THR A 156 -44.72 47.37 7.23
N PRO A 157 -45.36 46.18 7.24
CA PRO A 157 -44.70 44.96 7.71
C PRO A 157 -43.50 44.63 6.80
N ALA A 158 -42.29 44.74 7.35
CA ALA A 158 -41.05 44.51 6.61
C ALA A 158 -40.80 43.02 6.37
N ARG A 159 -40.67 42.62 5.09
CA ARG A 159 -40.25 41.25 4.73
C ARG A 159 -38.76 41.23 4.35
N PRO A 160 -38.00 40.19 4.73
CA PRO A 160 -36.57 40.11 4.40
C PRO A 160 -36.25 40.09 2.89
N GLY A 161 -37.18 39.64 2.05
CA GLY A 161 -36.99 39.53 0.60
C GLY A 161 -37.25 40.82 -0.18
N ASP A 162 -37.79 41.86 0.45
CA ASP A 162 -38.18 43.07 -0.26
C ASP A 162 -36.98 44.00 -0.48
N PRO A 163 -36.74 44.52 -1.71
CA PRO A 163 -35.55 45.30 -2.02
C PRO A 163 -35.49 46.63 -1.26
N ARG A 164 -36.66 47.22 -0.93
CA ARG A 164 -36.76 48.46 -0.15
C ARG A 164 -36.30 48.27 1.30
N VAL A 165 -36.69 47.15 1.91
CA VAL A 165 -36.28 46.78 3.27
C VAL A 165 -34.78 46.50 3.32
N GLN A 166 -34.25 45.79 2.32
CA GLN A 166 -32.81 45.50 2.23
C GLN A 166 -31.96 46.77 2.08
N ALA A 167 -32.38 47.73 1.24
CA ALA A 167 -31.70 49.02 1.11
C ALA A 167 -31.68 49.78 2.43
N LEU A 168 -32.84 49.83 3.12
CA LEU A 168 -32.95 50.52 4.40
C LEU A 168 -32.11 49.85 5.52
N MET A 169 -32.09 48.51 5.58
CA MET A 169 -31.22 47.78 6.51
C MET A 169 -29.74 48.11 6.30
N GLN A 170 -29.30 48.18 5.04
CA GLN A 170 -27.91 48.54 4.71
C GLN A 170 -27.58 49.98 5.13
N ASP A 171 -28.51 50.91 4.99
CA ASP A 171 -28.32 52.30 5.41
C ASP A 171 -28.26 52.41 6.94
N LEU A 172 -29.13 51.71 7.68
CA LEU A 172 -29.07 51.63 9.14
C LEU A 172 -27.76 51.02 9.64
N GLU A 173 -27.26 49.97 9.00
CA GLU A 173 -25.95 49.39 9.33
C GLU A 173 -24.79 50.36 9.03
N ARG A 174 -24.86 51.12 7.94
CA ARG A 174 -23.88 52.17 7.60
C ARG A 174 -23.90 53.30 8.63
N GLU A 175 -25.07 53.74 9.06
CA GLU A 175 -25.24 54.75 10.11
C GLU A 175 -24.65 54.28 11.44
N ARG A 176 -25.00 53.06 11.89
CA ARG A 176 -24.44 52.44 13.10
C ARG A 176 -22.92 52.33 13.04
N ARG A 177 -22.37 51.82 11.94
CA ARG A 177 -20.91 51.72 11.75
C ARG A 177 -20.21 53.08 11.78
N ARG A 178 -20.86 54.13 11.26
CA ARG A 178 -20.33 55.51 11.32
C ARG A 178 -20.35 56.04 12.76
N GLN A 179 -21.43 55.80 13.51
CA GLN A 179 -21.55 56.20 14.91
C GLN A 179 -20.54 55.47 15.80
N GLU A 180 -20.42 54.15 15.67
CA GLU A 180 -19.43 53.34 16.41
C GLU A 180 -17.98 53.79 16.12
N LYS A 181 -17.66 54.09 14.86
CA LYS A 181 -16.32 54.63 14.50
C LYS A 181 -16.07 55.98 15.16
N LYS A 182 -17.07 56.86 15.23
CA LYS A 182 -16.94 58.17 15.90
C LYS A 182 -16.75 57.99 17.41
N GLN A 183 -17.55 57.14 18.05
CA GLN A 183 -17.43 56.82 19.48
C GLN A 183 -16.08 56.19 19.81
N ARG A 184 -15.59 55.24 19.02
CA ARG A 184 -14.24 54.66 19.20
C ARG A 184 -13.13 55.69 19.07
N ARG A 185 -13.26 56.65 18.14
CA ARG A 185 -12.29 57.76 18.00
C ARG A 185 -12.31 58.66 19.22
N GLN A 186 -13.50 59.05 19.69
CA GLN A 186 -13.66 59.86 20.90
C GLN A 186 -13.08 59.15 22.13
N GLN A 187 -13.39 57.87 22.34
CA GLN A 187 -12.82 57.07 23.43
C GLN A 187 -11.29 56.95 23.33
N HIS A 188 -10.74 56.83 22.13
CA HIS A 188 -9.29 56.80 21.93
C HIS A 188 -8.65 58.16 22.23
N GLU A 189 -9.25 59.26 21.79
CA GLU A 189 -8.82 60.63 22.10
C GLU A 189 -8.93 60.95 23.60
N GLU A 190 -9.97 60.45 24.27
CA GLU A 190 -10.14 60.58 25.71
C GLU A 190 -9.13 59.73 26.49
N ALA A 191 -8.84 58.50 26.03
CA ALA A 191 -7.83 57.63 26.63
C ALA A 191 -6.40 58.17 26.44
N THR A 192 -6.10 58.79 25.30
CA THR A 192 -4.80 59.46 25.10
C THR A 192 -4.69 60.74 25.92
N ARG A 193 -5.76 61.54 26.00
CA ARG A 193 -5.80 62.73 26.88
C ARG A 193 -5.66 62.37 28.35
N SER A 194 -6.30 61.30 28.82
CA SER A 194 -6.18 60.84 30.21
C SER A 194 -4.82 60.20 30.51
N ALA A 195 -4.23 59.47 29.55
CA ALA A 195 -2.87 58.96 29.68
C ALA A 195 -1.81 60.08 29.72
N LEU A 196 -1.98 61.14 28.91
CA LEU A 196 -1.12 62.32 28.94
C LEU A 196 -1.27 63.10 30.25
N ALA A 197 -2.51 63.32 30.73
CA ALA A 197 -2.75 63.95 32.02
C ALA A 197 -2.20 63.13 33.21
N ALA A 198 -2.27 61.80 33.14
CA ALA A 198 -1.66 60.91 34.13
C ALA A 198 -0.12 60.95 34.08
N ALA A 199 0.47 61.04 32.88
CA ALA A 199 1.91 61.22 32.70
C ALA A 199 2.39 62.58 33.21
N GLU A 200 1.62 63.65 32.99
CA GLU A 200 1.90 65.00 33.52
C GLU A 200 1.77 65.06 35.05
N ALA A 201 0.76 64.39 35.63
CA ALA A 201 0.61 64.26 37.08
C ALA A 201 1.73 63.40 37.71
N ALA A 202 2.19 62.36 37.01
CA ALA A 202 3.36 61.57 37.41
C ALA A 202 4.67 62.36 37.31
N ALA A 203 4.82 63.22 36.30
CA ALA A 203 5.97 64.11 36.16
C ALA A 203 5.97 65.24 37.22
N ALA A 204 4.80 65.76 37.61
CA ALA A 204 4.67 66.77 38.67
C ALA A 204 4.90 66.22 40.09
N SER A 205 4.82 64.89 40.28
CA SER A 205 5.10 64.21 41.55
C SER A 205 6.52 63.63 41.64
N GLN A 206 7.33 63.75 40.58
CA GLN A 206 8.77 63.43 40.63
C GLN A 206 9.57 64.65 41.14
N PRO A 207 10.30 64.55 42.26
CA PRO A 207 11.23 65.59 42.69
C PRO A 207 12.39 65.73 41.68
N PRO A 208 12.97 66.93 41.51
CA PRO A 208 13.96 67.20 40.47
C PRO A 208 15.19 66.28 40.63
N PRO A 209 15.77 65.73 39.54
CA PRO A 209 16.97 64.92 39.63
C PRO A 209 18.15 65.81 40.07
N GLY A 210 18.56 65.63 41.33
CA GLY A 210 19.76 66.23 41.90
C GLY A 210 21.03 65.56 41.38
N VAL A 211 21.92 66.42 40.85
CA VAL A 211 23.39 66.49 41.03
C VAL A 211 24.17 65.16 41.19
N PRO A 212 25.19 64.87 40.35
CA PRO A 212 26.04 63.69 40.51
C PRO A 212 26.96 63.82 41.74
N GLU A 213 26.81 62.92 42.73
CA GLU A 213 27.79 62.74 43.79
C GLU A 213 28.88 61.74 43.37
N ASN A 214 30.13 62.15 43.62
CA ASN A 214 31.39 61.50 43.28
C ASN A 214 31.58 60.13 43.97
N PRO A 215 32.42 59.24 43.39
CA PRO A 215 32.84 58.01 44.04
C PRO A 215 33.96 58.27 45.06
N GLN A 216 33.87 57.61 46.23
CA GLN A 216 35.01 57.26 47.07
C GLN A 216 35.17 55.74 47.08
#